data_AF-A0A031HM14-F1
#
_entry.id   AF-A0A031HM14-F1
#
_cell.length_a   1.000
_cell.length_b   1.000
_cell.length_c   1.000
_cell.angle_alpha   90.00
_cell.angle_beta   90.00
_cell.angle_gamma   90.00
#
_symmetry.space_group_name_H-M   'P 1'
#
loop_
_entity.id
_entity.type
_entity.pdbx_description
1 polymer ?
#
loop_
_entity_poly.entity_id
_entity_poly.type
_entity_poly.pdbx_seq_one_letter_code
_entity_poly.pdbx_strand_id
1 'polypeptide(L)'
;MQELTLAVVGIDFPNADGGNRRSEAMMTLPGEPVALRPEPKNPHDANAIAVVSPRGVQLGYLNAERAPYIGARLARGEAAEAIFQGLDGGAAFIRLRFGGGAPTLPPSSQRPATPPRPARPPRRSEPYDPHAFYPDEDGPEWGA
;
A
#
# COMPACT_ATOMS: atom_id res chain seq x y z
N MET A 1 -3.20 -26.95 4.80
CA MET A 1 -2.79 -25.66 5.41
C MET A 1 -3.73 -24.58 4.92
N GLN A 2 -4.12 -23.64 5.78
CA GLN A 2 -5.03 -22.55 5.43
C GLN A 2 -4.25 -21.25 5.26
N GLU A 3 -4.20 -20.74 4.04
CA GLU A 3 -3.71 -19.40 3.73
C GLU A 3 -4.91 -18.47 3.49
N LEU A 4 -4.82 -17.25 4.01
CA LEU A 4 -5.89 -16.27 3.97
C LEU A 4 -5.35 -14.96 3.43
N THR A 5 -6.12 -14.29 2.58
CA THR A 5 -5.89 -12.88 2.24
C THR A 5 -6.75 -12.03 3.16
N LEU A 6 -6.12 -11.06 3.83
CA LEU A 6 -6.77 -10.16 4.78
C LEU A 6 -6.58 -8.72 4.33
N ALA A 7 -7.66 -7.95 4.40
CA ALA A 7 -7.61 -6.51 4.17
C ALA A 7 -7.05 -5.79 5.40
N VAL A 8 -6.21 -4.80 5.14
CA VAL A 8 -5.65 -3.86 6.09
C VAL A 8 -6.32 -2.52 5.86
N VAL A 9 -7.09 -2.09 6.86
CA VAL A 9 -7.90 -0.88 6.85
C VAL A 9 -7.23 0.23 7.66
N GLY A 10 -7.70 1.46 7.46
CA GLY A 10 -7.21 2.62 8.19
C GLY A 10 -5.84 3.13 7.74
N ILE A 11 -5.45 2.82 6.50
CA ILE A 11 -4.16 3.22 5.90
C ILE A 11 -4.04 4.72 5.64
N ASP A 12 -5.17 5.43 5.53
CA ASP A 12 -5.18 6.88 5.29
C ASP A 12 -5.15 7.71 6.59
N PHE A 13 -5.17 7.06 7.75
CA PHE A 13 -5.04 7.73 9.04
C PHE A 13 -3.56 7.82 9.46
N PRO A 14 -3.15 8.93 10.12
CA PRO A 14 -1.80 9.03 10.65
C PRO A 14 -1.56 8.04 11.80
N ASN A 15 -0.30 7.66 11.98
CA ASN A 15 0.15 6.95 13.18
C ASN A 15 0.22 7.90 14.39
N ALA A 16 0.33 7.33 15.60
CA ALA A 16 0.41 8.10 16.85
C ALA A 16 1.65 9.01 16.91
N ASP A 17 2.75 8.62 16.25
CA ASP A 17 3.98 9.40 16.08
C ASP A 17 3.88 10.46 14.95
N GLY A 18 2.72 10.58 14.28
CA GLY A 18 2.50 11.47 13.15
C GLY A 18 2.91 10.90 11.78
N GLY A 19 3.50 9.70 11.74
CA GLY A 19 3.89 9.03 10.50
C GLY A 19 2.70 8.70 9.58
N ASN A 20 2.94 8.70 8.27
CA ASN A 20 1.91 8.41 7.27
C ASN A 20 1.89 6.91 6.93
N ARG A 21 0.82 6.23 7.35
CA ARG A 21 0.59 4.80 7.10
C ARG A 21 0.56 4.43 5.62
N ARG A 22 -0.06 5.26 4.78
CA ARG A 22 -0.15 5.04 3.33
C ARG A 22 1.22 5.11 2.67
N SER A 23 2.03 6.09 3.04
CA SER A 23 3.41 6.22 2.54
C SER A 23 4.24 4.98 2.91
N GLU A 24 4.12 4.51 4.14
CA GLU A 24 4.80 3.28 4.57
C GLU A 24 4.30 2.04 3.80
N ALA A 25 2.99 1.93 3.56
CA ALA A 25 2.43 0.84 2.77
C ALA A 25 2.91 0.87 1.31
N MET A 26 3.12 2.05 0.73
CA MET A 26 3.70 2.20 -0.61
C MET A 26 5.18 1.82 -0.68
N MET A 27 5.93 2.01 0.42
CA MET A 27 7.33 1.62 0.53
C MET A 27 7.52 0.14 0.90
N THR A 28 6.45 -0.55 1.31
CA THR A 28 6.49 -1.98 1.64
C THR A 28 6.35 -2.80 0.37
N LEU A 29 7.34 -3.65 0.09
CA LEU A 29 7.32 -4.47 -1.13
C LEU A 29 6.42 -5.70 -0.93
N PRO A 30 5.68 -6.12 -1.96
CA PRO A 30 5.00 -7.42 -1.94
C PRO A 30 5.97 -8.55 -1.58
N GLY A 31 5.62 -9.35 -0.58
CA GLY A 31 6.43 -10.45 -0.06
C GLY A 31 7.22 -10.10 1.20
N GLU A 32 7.33 -8.82 1.56
CA GLU A 32 7.98 -8.45 2.82
C GLU A 32 7.19 -8.97 4.03
N PRO A 33 7.88 -9.44 5.08
CA PRO A 33 7.23 -9.93 6.29
C PRO A 33 6.54 -8.78 7.03
N VAL A 34 5.34 -9.02 7.51
CA VAL A 34 4.61 -8.06 8.35
C VAL A 34 4.30 -8.68 9.70
N ALA A 35 4.38 -7.89 10.76
CA ALA A 35 4.04 -8.34 12.10
C ALA A 35 2.58 -8.04 12.42
N LEU A 36 1.91 -8.98 13.07
CA LEU A 36 0.57 -8.80 13.63
C LEU A 36 0.67 -8.53 15.14
N ARG A 37 0.14 -7.40 15.59
CA ARG A 37 0.18 -6.99 17.00
C ARG A 37 -1.24 -6.78 17.54
N PRO A 38 -1.78 -7.71 18.35
CA PRO A 38 -3.06 -7.51 19.02
C PRO A 38 -3.01 -6.33 19.99
N GLU A 39 -4.06 -5.51 19.97
CA GLU A 39 -4.21 -4.34 20.85
C GLU A 39 -5.51 -4.46 21.68
N PRO A 40 -5.54 -5.34 22.70
CA PRO A 40 -6.75 -5.57 23.51
C PRO A 40 -7.22 -4.35 24.32
N LYS A 41 -6.38 -3.32 24.43
CA LYS A 41 -6.68 -2.06 25.13
C LYS A 41 -7.03 -0.93 24.15
N ASN A 42 -7.21 -1.23 22.86
CA ASN A 42 -7.59 -0.22 21.88
C ASN A 42 -8.98 0.33 22.24
N PRO A 43 -9.17 1.66 22.29
CA PRO A 43 -10.41 2.28 22.77
C PRO A 43 -11.60 2.07 21.81
N HIS A 44 -11.35 1.72 20.54
CA HIS A 44 -12.38 1.54 19.53
C HIS A 44 -12.78 0.08 19.35
N ASP A 45 -11.83 -0.85 19.42
CA ASP A 45 -12.07 -2.28 19.23
C ASP A 45 -11.07 -3.13 20.03
N ALA A 46 -11.55 -3.87 21.03
CA ALA A 46 -10.73 -4.77 21.83
C ALA A 46 -10.15 -5.96 21.03
N ASN A 47 -10.63 -6.22 19.83
CA ASN A 47 -10.08 -7.23 18.93
C ASN A 47 -9.12 -6.65 17.89
N ALA A 48 -8.81 -5.35 17.96
CA ALA A 48 -7.94 -4.69 16.98
C ALA A 48 -6.58 -5.40 16.89
N ILE A 49 -6.12 -5.65 15.66
CA ILE A 49 -4.80 -6.21 15.38
C ILE A 49 -4.10 -5.26 14.43
N ALA A 50 -3.07 -4.57 14.93
CA ALA A 50 -2.23 -3.70 14.14
C ALA A 50 -1.34 -4.53 13.20
N VAL A 51 -1.19 -4.05 11.97
CA VAL A 51 -0.26 -4.60 10.99
C VAL A 51 0.95 -3.68 10.91
N VAL A 52 2.13 -4.23 11.14
CA VAL A 52 3.38 -3.47 11.25
C VAL A 52 4.37 -3.94 10.19
N SER A 53 4.98 -2.98 9.50
CA SER A 53 5.99 -3.23 8.47
C SER A 53 7.30 -3.80 9.06
N PRO A 54 8.22 -4.34 8.23
CA PRO A 54 9.55 -4.75 8.70
C PRO A 54 10.34 -3.63 9.38
N ARG A 55 10.04 -2.37 9.03
CA ARG A 55 10.68 -1.17 9.57
C ARG A 55 10.09 -0.72 10.91
N GLY A 56 9.11 -1.47 11.44
CA GLY A 56 8.48 -1.19 12.73
C GLY A 56 7.38 -0.13 12.67
N VAL A 57 6.99 0.31 11.47
CA VAL A 57 5.96 1.33 11.26
C VAL A 57 4.61 0.65 11.03
N GLN A 58 3.57 1.13 11.70
CA GLN A 58 2.22 0.60 11.52
C GLN A 58 1.69 0.99 10.13
N LEU A 59 1.13 0.01 9.43
CA LEU A 59 0.44 0.16 8.14
C LEU A 59 -1.06 0.40 8.31
N GLY A 60 -1.65 -0.15 9.37
CA GLY A 60 -3.08 -0.08 9.64
C GLY A 60 -3.53 -1.17 10.60
N TYR A 61 -4.79 -1.58 10.49
CA TYR A 61 -5.38 -2.66 11.28
C TYR A 61 -6.00 -3.71 10.37
N LEU A 62 -6.08 -4.96 10.83
CA LEU A 62 -6.91 -5.96 10.18
C LEU A 62 -8.38 -5.51 10.19
N ASN A 63 -9.13 -5.86 9.14
CA ASN A 63 -10.59 -5.67 9.13
C ASN A 63 -11.22 -6.31 10.39
N ALA A 64 -12.05 -5.54 11.09
CA ALA A 64 -12.74 -5.90 12.32
C ALA A 64 -13.56 -7.20 12.23
N GLU A 65 -14.11 -7.54 11.06
CA GLU A 65 -14.84 -8.81 10.86
C GLU A 65 -13.94 -10.04 10.99
N ARG A 66 -12.65 -9.91 10.63
CA ARG A 66 -11.68 -11.01 10.67
C ARG A 66 -10.81 -10.97 11.92
N ALA A 67 -10.62 -9.80 12.52
CA ALA A 67 -9.71 -9.60 13.64
C ALA A 67 -9.99 -10.53 14.85
N PRO A 68 -11.25 -10.77 15.30
CA PRO A 68 -11.53 -11.70 16.40
C PRO A 68 -11.09 -13.13 16.12
N TYR A 69 -11.34 -13.62 14.89
CA TYR A 69 -10.97 -14.98 14.49
C TYR A 69 -9.45 -15.15 14.45
N ILE A 70 -8.73 -14.17 13.88
CA ILE A 70 -7.28 -14.21 13.82
C ILE A 70 -6.68 -14.06 15.22
N GLY A 71 -7.19 -13.12 16.02
CA GLY A 71 -6.75 -12.89 17.40
C GLY A 71 -6.90 -14.12 18.28
N ALA A 72 -8.03 -14.82 18.18
CA ALA A 72 -8.25 -16.07 18.91
C ALA A 72 -7.22 -17.16 18.55
N ARG A 73 -6.81 -17.25 17.28
CA ARG A 73 -5.77 -18.20 16.83
C ARG A 73 -4.39 -17.82 17.35
N LEU A 74 -4.03 -16.54 17.27
CA LEU A 74 -2.79 -16.02 17.83
C LEU A 74 -2.71 -16.24 19.35
N ALA A 75 -3.80 -16.00 20.07
CA ALA A 75 -3.87 -16.18 21.53
C ALA A 75 -3.70 -17.66 21.96
N ARG A 76 -4.01 -18.63 21.09
CA ARG A 76 -3.75 -20.05 21.33
C ARG A 76 -2.29 -20.46 21.06
N GLY A 77 -1.43 -19.52 20.69
CA GLY A 77 -0.02 -19.79 20.37
C GLY A 77 0.17 -20.46 19.01
N GLU A 78 -0.80 -20.35 18.11
CA GLU A 78 -0.68 -20.92 16.77
C GLU A 78 0.35 -20.11 15.96
N ALA A 79 1.35 -20.81 15.39
CA ALA A 79 2.36 -20.18 14.54
C ALA A 79 1.69 -19.57 13.31
N ALA A 80 1.81 -18.24 13.19
CA ALA A 80 1.21 -17.46 12.12
C ALA A 80 2.28 -16.60 11.46
N GLU A 81 2.44 -16.74 10.15
CA GLU A 81 3.36 -15.94 9.35
C GLU A 81 2.55 -15.07 8.38
N ALA A 82 2.92 -13.79 8.28
CA ALA A 82 2.23 -12.83 7.44
C ALA A 82 3.20 -12.10 6.52
N ILE A 83 2.79 -11.90 5.28
CA ILE A 83 3.55 -11.11 4.29
C ILE A 83 2.65 -10.05 3.66
N PHE A 84 3.25 -8.94 3.26
CA PHE A 84 2.58 -7.89 2.51
C PHE A 84 2.24 -8.38 1.09
N GLN A 85 1.00 -8.19 0.65
CA GLN A 85 0.58 -8.58 -0.70
C GLN A 85 0.61 -7.38 -1.66
N GLY A 86 0.24 -6.19 -1.19
CA GLY A 86 0.19 -4.98 -2.00
C GLY A 86 -0.96 -4.04 -1.62
N LEU A 87 -1.07 -2.96 -2.38
CA LEU A 87 -2.16 -1.99 -2.31
C LEU A 87 -3.12 -2.19 -3.49
N ASP A 88 -4.42 -2.21 -3.21
CA ASP A 88 -5.46 -2.19 -4.25
C ASP A 88 -6.69 -1.42 -3.76
N GLY A 89 -7.29 -0.61 -4.63
CA GLY A 89 -8.55 0.10 -4.35
C GLY A 89 -8.56 1.00 -3.10
N GLY A 90 -7.40 1.44 -2.60
CA GLY A 90 -7.30 2.24 -1.37
C GLY A 90 -7.23 1.44 -0.07
N ALA A 91 -7.06 0.12 -0.15
CA ALA A 91 -6.73 -0.74 0.98
C ALA A 91 -5.38 -1.44 0.75
N ALA A 92 -4.72 -1.82 1.84
CA ALA A 92 -3.58 -2.73 1.78
C ALA A 92 -4.07 -4.16 2.02
N PHE A 93 -3.34 -5.15 1.50
CA PHE A 93 -3.64 -6.56 1.66
C PHE A 93 -2.43 -7.30 2.18
N ILE A 94 -2.67 -8.29 3.03
CA ILE A 94 -1.64 -9.21 3.52
C ILE A 94 -2.07 -10.66 3.28
N ARG A 95 -1.09 -11.53 3.13
CA ARG A 95 -1.26 -12.98 3.15
C ARG A 95 -0.87 -13.50 4.52
N LEU A 96 -1.76 -14.26 5.14
CA LEU A 96 -1.54 -14.89 6.44
C LEU A 96 -1.59 -16.41 6.27
N ARG A 97 -0.65 -17.10 6.89
CA ARG A 97 -0.60 -18.56 6.92
C ARG A 97 -0.44 -19.04 8.35
N PHE A 98 -1.25 -20.03 8.71
CA PHE A 98 -1.14 -20.71 9.99
C PHE A 98 -0.49 -22.09 9.84
N GLY A 99 0.20 -22.52 10.91
CA GLY A 99 0.85 -23.83 10.97
C GLY A 99 2.29 -23.83 10.44
N GLY A 100 2.91 -22.64 10.34
CA GLY A 100 4.31 -22.47 9.94
C GLY A 100 4.57 -22.42 8.44
N GLY A 101 5.72 -21.82 8.11
CA GLY A 101 6.19 -21.55 6.76
C GLY A 101 5.64 -20.25 6.19
N ALA A 102 6.43 -19.62 5.33
CA ALA A 102 6.06 -18.36 4.71
C ALA A 102 4.82 -18.53 3.80
N PRO A 103 3.84 -17.61 3.86
CA PRO A 103 2.75 -17.58 2.90
C PRO A 103 3.28 -17.41 1.48
N THR A 104 2.55 -17.95 0.50
CA THR A 104 2.88 -17.71 -0.92
C THR A 104 2.11 -16.50 -1.44
N LEU A 105 2.80 -15.61 -2.16
CA LEU A 105 2.14 -14.54 -2.90
C LEU A 105 1.34 -15.14 -4.06
N PRO A 106 0.05 -14.77 -4.23
CA PRO A 106 -0.66 -15.13 -5.44
C PRO A 106 0.03 -14.50 -6.66
N PRO A 107 -0.07 -15.10 -7.86
CA PRO A 107 0.42 -14.47 -9.07
C PRO A 107 -0.19 -13.08 -9.18
N SER A 108 0.65 -12.06 -9.34
CA SER A 108 0.20 -10.68 -9.36
C SER A 108 -0.83 -10.52 -10.46
N SER A 109 -2.08 -10.20 -10.10
CA SER A 109 -3.08 -9.68 -11.02
C SER A 109 -2.66 -8.26 -11.43
N GLN A 110 -1.51 -8.13 -12.11
CA GLN A 110 -1.16 -6.88 -12.75
C GLN A 110 -2.30 -6.60 -13.71
N ARG A 111 -3.09 -5.55 -13.44
CA ARG A 111 -3.84 -4.92 -14.53
C ARG A 111 -2.80 -4.67 -15.62
N PRO A 112 -3.03 -5.13 -16.87
CA PRO A 112 -2.10 -4.83 -17.94
C PRO A 112 -1.86 -3.33 -17.91
N ALA A 113 -0.59 -2.94 -17.81
CA ALA A 113 -0.22 -1.54 -17.89
C ALA A 113 -0.92 -0.98 -19.12
N THR A 114 -1.70 0.09 -18.94
CA THR A 114 -2.28 0.79 -20.09
C THR A 114 -1.11 1.08 -21.02
N PRO A 115 -1.16 0.65 -22.29
CA PRO A 115 -0.02 0.86 -23.19
C PRO A 115 0.32 2.34 -23.17
N PRO A 116 1.63 2.70 -23.16
CA PRO A 116 2.02 4.09 -23.18
C PRO A 116 1.30 4.77 -24.33
N ARG A 117 0.65 5.90 -24.02
CA ARG A 117 0.02 6.76 -25.01
C ARG A 117 1.05 6.95 -26.14
N PRO A 118 0.71 6.72 -27.42
CA PRO A 118 1.69 6.80 -28.50
C PRO A 118 2.40 8.15 -28.41
N ALA A 119 3.72 8.12 -28.50
CA ALA A 119 4.53 9.33 -28.50
C ALA A 119 3.93 10.29 -29.53
N ARG A 120 3.62 11.51 -29.08
CA ARG A 120 3.22 12.59 -29.98
C ARG A 120 4.32 12.67 -31.06
N PRO A 121 3.99 12.63 -32.36
CA PRO A 121 5.01 12.72 -33.38
C PRO A 121 5.84 13.97 -33.12
N PRO A 122 7.18 13.93 -33.31
CA PRO A 122 7.99 15.13 -33.22
C PRO A 122 7.32 16.17 -34.10
N ARG A 123 7.05 17.36 -33.56
CA ARG A 123 6.68 18.49 -34.41
C ARG A 123 7.80 18.57 -35.43
N ARG A 124 7.48 18.34 -36.70
CA ARG A 124 8.38 18.62 -37.81
C ARG A 124 8.86 20.05 -37.54
N SER A 125 10.16 20.21 -37.28
CA SER A 125 10.74 21.53 -37.08
C SER A 125 10.32 22.36 -38.28
N GLU A 126 9.36 23.26 -38.08
CA GLU A 126 9.02 24.24 -39.10
C GLU A 126 10.32 25.00 -39.39
N PRO A 127 10.66 25.24 -40.68
CA PRO A 127 11.78 26.11 -40.99
C PRO A 127 11.57 27.41 -40.21
N TYR A 128 12.63 27.87 -39.54
CA TYR A 128 12.60 29.11 -38.76
C TYR A 128 12.06 30.22 -39.65
N ASP A 129 10.84 30.68 -39.35
CA ASP A 129 10.18 31.75 -40.07
C ASP A 129 10.41 33.04 -39.27
N PRO A 130 11.24 33.98 -39.76
CA PRO A 130 11.50 35.24 -39.07
C PRO A 130 10.25 36.13 -38.93
N HIS A 131 9.13 35.78 -39.55
CA HIS A 131 7.84 36.45 -39.43
C HIS A 131 6.82 35.68 -38.59
N ALA A 132 7.15 34.47 -38.11
CA ALA A 132 6.27 33.71 -37.22
C ALA A 132 6.36 34.23 -35.78
N PHE A 133 5.20 34.27 -35.13
CA PHE A 133 5.08 34.63 -33.72
C PHE A 133 5.43 33.41 -32.86
N TYR A 134 6.63 33.43 -32.27
CA TYR A 134 7.08 32.44 -31.29
C TYR A 134 6.84 33.01 -29.88
N PRO A 135 5.83 32.56 -29.13
CA PRO A 135 5.69 32.96 -27.74
C PRO A 135 6.87 32.37 -26.96
N ASP A 136 7.62 33.22 -26.28
CA ASP A 136 8.71 32.79 -25.40
C ASP A 136 8.16 31.81 -24.33
N GLU A 137 8.87 30.70 -24.10
CA GLU A 137 8.46 29.67 -23.11
C GLU A 137 8.50 30.20 -21.66
N ASP A 138 9.11 31.36 -21.42
CA ASP A 138 9.16 32.05 -20.13
C ASP A 138 8.42 33.39 -20.22
N GLY A 139 7.13 33.38 -19.87
CA GLY A 139 6.42 34.61 -19.53
C GLY A 139 7.02 35.22 -18.26
N PRO A 140 7.13 36.56 -18.15
CA PRO A 140 7.75 37.19 -16.99
C PRO A 140 6.99 36.83 -15.70
N GLU A 141 7.72 36.42 -14.66
CA GLU A 141 7.23 36.08 -13.32
C GLU A 141 6.65 37.27 -12.52
N TRP A 142 6.49 38.44 -13.12
CA TRP A 142 5.96 39.63 -12.44
C TRP A 142 4.51 39.87 -12.81
N GLY A 143 3.62 39.32 -11.99
CA GLY A 143 2.23 39.76 -11.90
C GLY A 143 2.15 41.20 -11.37
N ALA A 144 1.32 42.00 -12.02
CA ALA A 144 0.76 43.24 -11.49
C ALA A 144 -0.76 43.05 -11.36
#